data_AF-A0A7G6E197-F1
#
_entry.id   AF-A0A7G6E197-F1
#
_cell.length_a   1.000
_cell.length_b   1.000
_cell.length_c   1.000
_cell.angle_alpha   90.00
_cell.angle_beta   90.00
_cell.angle_gamma   90.00
#
_symmetry.space_group_name_H-M   'P 1'
#
loop_
_entity.id
_entity.type
_entity.pdbx_description
1 polymer ?
#
loop_
_entity_poly.entity_id
_entity_poly.type
_entity_poly.pdbx_seq_one_letter_code
_entity_poly.pdbx_strand_id
1 'polypeptide(L)'
;MQLALKWRSLFIKPEDEVISQEPISLGGKVLRPGMVFDRIGENERTAVTMQEGYYLEYAGLLDDKGIKHLLFREYLQDWEGWYQAYIYIDEHTLLEQTSPYGFRDIRCQSLEPVENPKPKKVFRQLCFF
;
A
#
# COMPACT_ATOMS: atom_id res chain seq x y z
N MET A 1 -14.80 4.28 9.83
CA MET A 1 -13.98 3.33 9.06
C MET A 1 -14.08 1.93 9.64
N GLN A 2 -13.93 0.93 8.77
CA GLN A 2 -13.80 -0.48 9.14
C GLN A 2 -12.37 -0.97 8.96
N LEU A 3 -11.96 -1.89 9.84
CA LEU A 3 -10.63 -2.50 9.83
C LEU A 3 -10.75 -4.01 9.64
N ALA A 4 -9.86 -4.59 8.84
CA ALA A 4 -9.76 -6.03 8.69
C ALA A 4 -8.30 -6.46 8.59
N LEU A 5 -7.89 -7.42 9.41
CA LEU A 5 -6.61 -8.11 9.25
C LEU A 5 -6.84 -9.38 8.43
N LYS A 6 -6.29 -9.42 7.22
CA LYS A 6 -6.36 -10.58 6.32
C LYS A 6 -5.00 -10.80 5.68
N TRP A 7 -4.62 -12.08 5.53
CA TRP A 7 -3.36 -12.46 4.88
C TRP A 7 -2.11 -11.75 5.42
N ARG A 8 -2.10 -11.44 6.72
CA ARG A 8 -1.01 -10.72 7.40
C ARG A 8 -0.82 -9.27 6.94
N SER A 9 -1.87 -8.63 6.42
CA SER A 9 -1.91 -7.18 6.19
C SER A 9 -3.16 -6.57 6.78
N LEU A 10 -3.07 -5.31 7.16
CA LEU A 10 -4.21 -4.48 7.53
C LEU A 10 -4.89 -3.94 6.28
N PHE A 11 -6.22 -4.05 6.26
CA PHE A 11 -7.09 -3.42 5.30
C PHE A 11 -7.99 -2.40 6.01
N ILE A 12 -8.17 -1.25 5.38
CA ILE A 12 -9.02 -0.16 5.85
C ILE A 12 -10.09 0.08 4.80
N LYS A 13 -11.34 0.19 5.24
CA LYS A 13 -12.45 0.70 4.44
C LYS A 13 -12.92 2.03 5.05
N PRO A 14 -12.54 3.17 4.46
CA PRO A 14 -13.09 4.46 4.83
C PRO A 14 -14.62 4.44 4.67
N GLU A 15 -15.32 5.06 5.61
CA GLU A 15 -16.78 5.20 5.56
C GLU A 15 -17.14 6.67 5.31
N ASP A 16 -16.76 7.54 6.25
CA ASP A 16 -16.98 8.99 6.17
C ASP A 16 -15.65 9.75 6.11
N GLU A 17 -14.53 9.06 6.23
CA GLU A 17 -13.21 9.66 6.24
C GLU A 17 -12.75 10.05 4.82
N VAL A 18 -12.14 11.23 4.72
CA VAL A 18 -11.60 11.75 3.46
C VAL A 18 -10.18 11.21 3.26
N ILE A 19 -9.96 10.50 2.15
CA ILE A 19 -8.61 10.11 1.73
C ILE A 19 -7.91 11.33 1.14
N SER A 20 -6.92 11.84 1.86
CA SER A 20 -6.07 12.93 1.40
C SER A 20 -5.27 12.52 0.16
N GLN A 21 -5.27 13.42 -0.83
CA GLN A 21 -4.50 13.27 -2.07
C GLN A 21 -3.15 14.00 -2.00
N GLU A 22 -2.75 14.42 -0.80
CA GLU A 22 -1.49 15.12 -0.59
C GLU A 22 -0.29 14.24 -0.97
N PRO A 23 0.72 14.81 -1.65
CA PRO A 23 1.95 14.08 -1.94
C PRO A 23 2.71 13.74 -0.66
N ILE A 24 3.32 12.56 -0.61
CA ILE A 24 4.16 12.09 0.50
C ILE A 24 5.55 11.76 -0.02
N SER A 25 6.59 12.12 0.74
CA SER A 25 7.95 11.66 0.45
C SER A 25 8.12 10.21 0.93
N LEU A 26 8.53 9.31 0.04
CA LEU A 26 8.85 7.93 0.38
C LEU A 26 9.90 7.38 -0.60
N GLY A 27 10.96 6.75 -0.08
CA GLY A 27 12.01 6.13 -0.88
C GLY A 27 12.67 7.09 -1.85
N GLY A 28 12.95 8.32 -1.40
CA GLY A 28 13.57 9.35 -2.23
C GLY A 28 12.70 9.90 -3.38
N LYS A 29 11.41 9.54 -3.42
CA LYS A 29 10.45 10.05 -4.40
C LYS A 29 9.27 10.74 -3.72
N VAL A 30 8.57 11.55 -4.51
CA VAL A 30 7.27 12.12 -4.13
C VAL A 30 6.18 11.19 -4.64
N LEU A 31 5.58 10.45 -3.72
CA LEU A 31 4.47 9.56 -3.96
C LEU A 31 3.19 10.37 -4.22
N ARG A 32 2.50 10.06 -5.32
CA ARG A 32 1.25 10.71 -5.74
C ARG A 32 0.18 9.67 -6.01
N PRO A 33 -1.10 9.93 -5.64
CA PRO A 33 -2.17 9.00 -5.93
C PRO A 33 -2.23 8.62 -7.42
N GLY A 34 -2.46 7.35 -7.71
CA GLY A 34 -2.41 6.76 -9.05
C GLY A 34 -1.04 6.25 -9.49
N MET A 35 0.04 6.51 -8.73
CA MET A 35 1.33 5.86 -8.98
C MET A 35 1.27 4.36 -8.67
N VAL A 36 1.93 3.57 -9.50
CA VAL A 36 1.83 2.11 -9.53
C VAL A 36 3.19 1.47 -9.25
N PHE A 37 3.22 0.38 -8.50
CA PHE A 37 4.43 -0.31 -8.06
C PHE A 37 4.25 -1.82 -8.19
N ASP A 38 5.26 -2.53 -8.67
CA ASP A 38 5.34 -3.99 -8.53
C ASP A 38 5.90 -4.39 -7.15
N ARG A 39 6.62 -3.48 -6.50
CA ARG A 39 7.28 -3.70 -5.23
C ARG A 39 7.40 -2.43 -4.40
N ILE A 40 7.26 -2.57 -3.09
CA ILE A 40 7.59 -1.54 -2.10
C ILE A 40 8.60 -2.13 -1.13
N GLY A 41 9.76 -1.49 -1.00
CA GLY A 41 10.85 -1.89 -0.11
C GLY A 41 11.90 -2.83 -0.72
N GLU A 42 13.04 -2.99 -0.05
CA GLU A 42 14.29 -3.43 -0.70
C GLU A 42 14.68 -4.89 -0.49
N ASN A 43 14.52 -5.41 0.72
CA ASN A 43 14.90 -6.79 1.05
C ASN A 43 13.66 -7.68 1.06
N GLU A 44 13.79 -8.96 0.72
CA GLU A 44 12.65 -9.92 0.69
C GLU A 44 11.86 -9.93 2.00
N ARG A 45 12.54 -9.78 3.15
CA ARG A 45 11.90 -9.77 4.47
C ARG A 45 11.19 -8.44 4.81
N THR A 46 11.60 -7.34 4.18
CA THR A 46 11.14 -5.98 4.47
C THR A 46 10.53 -5.32 3.25
N ALA A 47 10.03 -6.12 2.31
CA ALA A 47 9.37 -5.68 1.11
C ALA A 47 7.99 -6.31 1.00
N VAL A 48 7.14 -5.63 0.24
CA VAL A 48 5.90 -6.16 -0.30
C VAL A 48 6.11 -6.25 -1.80
N THR A 49 6.00 -7.46 -2.35
CA THR A 49 6.19 -7.70 -3.78
C THR A 49 4.93 -8.31 -4.36
N MET A 50 4.44 -7.73 -5.44
CA MET A 50 3.31 -8.24 -6.19
C MET A 50 3.76 -9.38 -7.10
N GLN A 51 2.86 -10.33 -7.38
CA GLN A 51 3.17 -11.34 -8.40
C GLN A 51 3.27 -10.66 -9.77
N GLU A 52 4.04 -11.28 -10.67
CA GLU A 52 4.18 -10.77 -12.04
C GLU A 52 2.82 -10.56 -12.72
N GLY A 53 2.61 -9.34 -13.23
CA GLY A 53 1.36 -8.93 -13.87
C GLY A 53 0.34 -8.32 -12.91
N TYR A 54 0.69 -8.12 -11.65
CA TYR A 54 -0.11 -7.40 -10.66
C TYR A 54 0.71 -6.26 -10.07
N TYR A 55 0.01 -5.22 -9.61
CA TYR A 55 0.65 -4.01 -9.13
C TYR A 55 -0.14 -3.38 -7.99
N LEU A 56 0.56 -2.67 -7.12
CA LEU A 56 0.01 -1.80 -6.09
C LEU A 56 -0.12 -0.38 -6.63
N GLU A 57 -1.31 0.18 -6.55
CA GLU A 57 -1.59 1.58 -6.83
C GLU A 57 -1.73 2.33 -5.51
N TYR A 58 -0.98 3.41 -5.33
CA TYR A 58 -1.16 4.30 -4.19
C TYR A 58 -2.46 5.10 -4.35
N ALA A 59 -3.37 5.01 -3.38
CA ALA A 59 -4.68 5.64 -3.40
C ALA A 59 -4.73 6.97 -2.61
N GLY A 60 -3.78 7.18 -1.72
CA GLY A 60 -3.69 8.39 -0.90
C GLY A 60 -3.41 8.09 0.58
N LEU A 61 -3.58 9.13 1.39
CA LEU A 61 -3.29 9.12 2.82
C LEU A 61 -4.58 9.22 3.64
N LEU A 62 -4.68 8.44 4.70
CA LEU A 62 -5.68 8.61 5.74
C LEU A 62 -4.98 8.93 7.07
N ASP A 63 -5.41 9.99 7.75
CA ASP A 63 -4.93 10.33 9.09
C ASP A 63 -5.98 9.90 10.12
N ASP A 64 -5.65 8.90 10.94
CA ASP A 64 -6.45 8.51 12.09
C ASP A 64 -5.76 8.97 13.38
N LYS A 65 -6.22 10.12 13.91
CA LYS A 65 -5.77 10.68 15.20
C LYS A 65 -4.25 10.85 15.29
N GLY A 66 -3.62 11.29 14.20
CA GLY A 66 -2.18 11.51 14.09
C GLY A 66 -1.40 10.29 13.59
N ILE A 67 -2.06 9.15 13.38
CA ILE A 67 -1.47 7.97 12.75
C ILE A 67 -1.76 8.05 11.25
N LYS A 68 -0.71 8.21 10.46
CA LYS A 68 -0.79 8.31 9.01
C LYS A 68 -0.78 6.93 8.38
N HIS A 69 -1.83 6.60 7.64
CA HIS A 69 -1.97 5.36 6.88
C HIS A 69 -1.87 5.66 5.38
N LEU A 70 -0.82 5.15 4.73
CA LEU A 70 -0.76 5.12 3.27
C LEU A 70 -1.64 3.99 2.77
N LEU A 71 -2.59 4.34 1.92
CA LEU A 71 -3.57 3.42 1.36
C LEU A 71 -3.15 2.99 -0.04
N PHE A 72 -3.17 1.67 -0.26
CA PHE A 72 -2.88 1.06 -1.54
C PHE A 72 -4.03 0.14 -1.95
N ARG A 73 -4.24 0.02 -3.24
CA ARG A 73 -5.14 -0.98 -3.83
C ARG A 73 -4.42 -1.72 -4.94
N GLU A 74 -4.97 -2.84 -5.34
CA GLU A 74 -4.49 -3.52 -6.53
C GLU A 74 -4.88 -2.73 -7.78
N TYR A 75 -3.92 -2.47 -8.66
CA TYR A 75 -4.13 -1.65 -9.85
C TYR A 75 -5.25 -2.23 -10.75
N LEU A 76 -6.19 -1.37 -11.16
CA LEU A 76 -7.40 -1.71 -11.92
C LEU A 76 -8.40 -2.64 -11.20
N GLN A 77 -8.24 -2.90 -9.90
CA GLN A 77 -9.19 -3.66 -9.11
C GLN A 77 -9.73 -2.83 -7.95
N ASP A 78 -11.04 -2.76 -7.86
CA ASP A 78 -11.73 -2.24 -6.67
C ASP A 78 -12.23 -3.40 -5.82
N TRP A 79 -11.73 -3.45 -4.59
CA TRP A 79 -12.10 -4.42 -3.57
C TRP A 79 -13.22 -3.86 -2.69
N GLU A 80 -14.26 -3.30 -3.31
CA GLU A 80 -15.43 -2.72 -2.63
C GLU A 80 -15.04 -1.63 -1.61
N GLY A 81 -14.07 -0.79 -1.99
CA GLY A 81 -13.55 0.29 -1.15
C GLY A 81 -12.58 -0.15 -0.03
N TRP A 82 -12.16 -1.41 0.00
CA TRP A 82 -11.08 -1.86 0.88
C TRP A 82 -9.71 -1.51 0.30
N TYR A 83 -8.87 -0.88 1.12
CA TYR A 83 -7.49 -0.54 0.80
C TYR A 83 -6.55 -1.32 1.73
N GLN A 84 -5.44 -1.82 1.19
CA GLN A 84 -4.32 -2.26 2.01
C GLN A 84 -3.66 -1.02 2.64
N ALA A 85 -3.36 -1.08 3.93
CA ALA A 85 -2.87 0.07 4.67
C ALA A 85 -1.49 -0.20 5.28
N TYR A 86 -0.58 0.76 5.10
CA TYR A 86 0.71 0.79 5.76
C TYR A 86 0.82 2.05 6.61
N ILE A 87 1.32 1.91 7.84
CA ILE A 87 1.55 3.05 8.71
C ILE A 87 2.81 3.77 8.24
N TYR A 88 2.69 5.06 7.95
CA TYR A 88 3.81 5.92 7.57
C TYR A 88 4.55 6.38 8.82
N ILE A 89 5.83 6.03 8.93
CA ILE A 89 6.70 6.46 10.03
C ILE A 89 7.58 7.62 9.57
N ASP A 90 8.30 7.42 8.48
CA ASP A 90 9.19 8.40 7.88
C ASP A 90 9.39 8.13 6.38
N GLU A 91 10.21 8.95 5.72
CA GLU A 91 10.47 8.87 4.29
C GLU A 91 11.14 7.57 3.82
N HIS A 92 11.57 6.70 4.74
CA HIS A 92 12.21 5.42 4.45
C HIS A 92 11.54 4.21 5.10
N THR A 93 10.51 4.43 5.91
CA THR A 93 9.97 3.39 6.79
C THR A 93 8.45 3.42 6.79
N LEU A 94 7.87 2.28 6.42
CA LEU A 94 6.47 1.96 6.67
C LEU A 94 6.38 0.79 7.66
N LEU A 95 5.26 0.70 8.38
CA LEU A 95 4.91 -0.51 9.13
C LEU A 95 3.69 -1.18 8.50
N GLU A 96 3.82 -2.47 8.30
CA GLU A 96 2.69 -3.35 8.02
C GLU A 96 2.23 -4.01 9.32
N GLN A 97 0.96 -3.83 9.66
CA GLN A 97 0.38 -4.57 10.76
C GLN A 97 0.00 -5.98 10.28
N THR A 98 0.68 -6.98 10.84
CA THR A 98 0.56 -8.40 10.47
C THR A 98 -0.37 -9.19 11.39
N SER A 99 -0.63 -8.66 12.59
CA SER A 99 -1.59 -9.17 13.57
C SER A 99 -2.06 -8.05 14.51
N PRO A 100 -3.03 -8.26 15.43
CA PRO A 100 -3.47 -7.21 16.34
C PRO A 100 -2.36 -6.53 17.15
N TYR A 101 -1.25 -7.25 17.38
CA TYR A 101 -0.09 -6.76 18.14
C TYR A 101 1.24 -6.89 17.39
N GLY A 102 1.20 -7.33 16.13
CA GLY A 102 2.39 -7.65 15.34
C GLY A 102 2.59 -6.68 14.20
N PHE A 103 3.80 -6.16 14.08
CA PHE A 103 4.19 -5.24 13.02
C PHE A 103 5.44 -5.73 12.32
N ARG A 104 5.53 -5.43 11.02
CA ARG A 104 6.69 -5.68 10.17
C ARG A 104 7.13 -4.38 9.53
N ASP A 105 8.43 -4.11 9.61
CA ASP A 105 9.04 -2.97 8.93
C ASP A 105 9.09 -3.22 7.42
N ILE A 106 8.71 -2.21 6.65
CA ILE A 106 8.99 -2.10 5.22
C ILE A 106 10.00 -0.96 5.06
N ARG A 107 11.19 -1.29 4.56
CA ARG A 107 12.30 -0.34 4.39
C ARG A 107 12.45 0.02 2.93
N CYS A 108 12.38 1.32 2.64
CA CYS A 108 12.30 1.88 1.30
C CYS A 108 13.29 3.05 1.17
N GLN A 109 14.54 2.81 0.74
CA GLN A 109 15.48 3.89 0.42
C GLN A 109 15.25 4.38 -1.01
N SER A 110 14.86 3.47 -1.91
CA SER A 110 14.45 3.78 -3.28
C SER A 110 13.07 3.18 -3.60
N LEU A 111 12.21 4.02 -4.17
CA LEU A 111 10.92 3.61 -4.71
C LEU A 111 10.89 3.88 -6.21
N GLU A 112 10.60 2.87 -7.03
CA GLU A 112 10.58 3.03 -8.49
C GLU A 112 9.16 2.72 -9.02
N PRO A 113 8.41 3.74 -9.49
CA PRO A 113 7.10 3.52 -10.06
C PRO A 113 7.17 2.84 -11.43
N VAL A 114 6.15 2.06 -11.73
CA VAL A 114 5.96 1.41 -13.02
C VAL A 114 5.22 2.37 -13.96
N GLU A 115 5.89 2.85 -15.00
CA GLU A 115 5.29 3.80 -15.97
C GLU A 115 4.32 3.14 -16.96
N ASN A 116 4.57 1.89 -17.33
CA ASN A 116 3.79 1.15 -18.33
C ASN A 116 3.41 -0.25 -17.82
N PRO A 117 2.51 -0.34 -16.81
CA PRO A 117 2.12 -1.62 -16.22
C PRO A 117 1.45 -2.52 -17.27
N LYS A 118 1.77 -3.82 -17.24
CA LYS A 118 1.20 -4.84 -18.13
C LYS A 118 0.36 -5.82 -17.31
N PRO A 119 -0.84 -5.40 -16.85
CA PRO A 119 -1.63 -6.21 -15.92
C PRO A 119 -2.13 -7.50 -16.58
N LYS A 120 -2.07 -8.61 -15.84
CA LYS A 120 -2.75 -9.85 -16.24
C LYS A 120 -4.26 -9.63 -16.12
N LYS A 121 -4.98 -9.89 -17.20
CA LYS A 121 -6.45 -9.89 -17.18
C LYS A 121 -6.94 -11.23 -16.65
N VAL A 122 -7.12 -11.34 -15.34
CA VAL A 122 -7.80 -12.48 -14.70
C VAL A 122 -9.01 -12.01 -13.91
N PHE A 123 -9.94 -12.94 -13.65
CA PHE A 123 -11.02 -12.72 -12.70
C PHE A 123 -10.43 -12.51 -11.29
N ARG A 124 -10.84 -11.41 -10.62
CA ARG A 124 -10.52 -11.01 -9.22
C ARG A 124 -9.72 -12.04 -8.42
N GLN A 125 -8.40 -11.88 -8.36
CA GLN A 125 -7.54 -12.70 -7.52
C GLN A 125 -6.45 -11.82 -6.91
N LEU A 126 -6.35 -11.80 -5.57
CA LEU A 126 -5.28 -11.10 -4.86
C LEU A 126 -3.97 -11.86 -5.05
N CYS A 127 -2.94 -11.13 -5.45
CA CYS A 127 -1.68 -11.69 -5.91
C CYS A 127 -0.50 -11.08 -5.14
N PHE A 128 -0.34 -11.55 -3.89
CA PHE A 128 0.80 -11.25 -3.03
C PHE A 128 1.74 -12.46 -2.92
N PHE A 129 3.03 -12.20 -2.67
CA PHE A 129 4.02 -13.18 -2.18
C PHE A 129 4.70 -12.66 -0.92
#